data_AF-A0A4P6XR42-F1
#
_entry.id   AF-A0A4P6XR42-F1
#
_cell.length_a   1.000
_cell.length_b   1.000
_cell.length_c   1.000
_cell.angle_alpha   90.00
_cell.angle_beta   90.00
_cell.angle_gamma   90.00
#
_symmetry.space_group_name_H-M   'P 1'
#
loop_
_entity.id
_entity.type
_entity.pdbx_description
1 polymer ?
#
loop_
_entity_poly.entity_id
_entity_poly.type
_entity_poly.pdbx_seq_one_letter_code
_entity_poly.pdbx_strand_id
1 'polypeptide(L)'
;MICHPVNFRSLSKKKQEKLLPIMPERFLEICPAAASQRRWEKFWKRLHTFEWKKHKDFKALHHFNFGSHVPMHDTKTSLRGFRCHLCLSPVDSRQFLYHLYTECRCSKVLWDKLNIQAPMNLNSMLAPLNTTYENLRNLNWYVDTVRQVYSSRRREATGGTVLQPLLNRHLKKALERSKMRTS
;
A
#
# COMPACT_ATOMS: atom_id res chain seq x y z
N MET A 1 19.38 0.78 8.16
CA MET A 1 19.10 2.19 7.83
C MET A 1 17.71 2.51 8.37
N ILE A 2 17.64 3.28 9.46
CA ILE A 2 16.39 3.60 10.16
C ILE A 2 15.77 4.80 9.44
N CYS A 3 14.77 4.56 8.59
CA CYS A 3 14.01 5.64 7.99
C CYS A 3 13.06 6.22 9.05
N HIS A 4 13.45 7.34 9.65
CA HIS A 4 12.53 8.12 10.46
C HIS A 4 11.33 8.56 9.61
N PRO A 5 10.09 8.41 10.11
CA PRO A 5 8.93 8.96 9.44
C PRO A 5 9.03 10.47 9.55
N VAL A 6 9.49 11.13 8.48
CA VAL A 6 9.50 12.59 8.40
C VAL A 6 8.05 13.04 8.59
N ASN A 7 7.80 13.79 9.68
CA ASN A 7 6.50 14.33 10.01
C ASN A 7 5.94 15.11 8.81
N PHE A 8 4.96 14.50 8.15
CA PHE A 8 4.35 14.99 6.91
C PHE A 8 3.27 16.02 7.24
N ARG A 9 3.66 17.10 7.94
CA ARG A 9 2.86 18.32 7.98
C ARG A 9 3.24 19.16 6.77
N SER A 10 2.35 19.17 5.78
CA SER A 10 2.24 20.20 4.73
C SER A 10 3.58 20.85 4.31
N LEU A 11 4.50 20.09 3.73
CA LEU A 11 5.62 20.75 3.04
C LEU A 11 5.05 21.44 1.80
N SER A 12 5.42 22.71 1.60
CA SER A 12 4.93 23.49 0.46
C SER A 12 5.17 22.76 -0.85
N LYS A 13 4.23 22.86 -1.79
CA LYS A 13 4.28 22.34 -3.17
C LYS A 13 5.68 22.42 -3.79
N LYS A 14 6.35 23.57 -3.63
CA LYS A 14 7.67 23.88 -4.19
C LYS A 14 8.81 23.06 -3.58
N LYS A 15 8.68 22.58 -2.34
CA LYS A 15 9.67 21.71 -1.68
C LYS A 15 9.45 20.24 -2.06
N GLN A 16 8.20 19.80 -2.22
CA GLN A 16 7.90 18.43 -2.65
C GLN A 16 8.18 18.18 -4.13
N GLU A 17 7.92 19.15 -5.01
CA GLU A 17 8.27 19.06 -6.44
C GLU A 17 9.79 18.99 -6.69
N LYS A 18 10.61 19.46 -5.74
CA LYS A 18 12.08 19.39 -5.81
C LYS A 18 12.66 18.09 -5.25
N LEU A 19 11.86 17.33 -4.49
CA LEU A 19 12.30 16.02 -4.00
C LEU A 19 12.14 15.03 -5.15
N LEU A 20 13.22 14.31 -5.45
CA LEU A 20 13.10 13.16 -6.34
C LEU A 20 12.05 12.21 -5.75
N PRO A 21 11.22 11.57 -6.60
CA PRO A 21 10.41 10.45 -6.17
C PRO A 21 11.28 9.50 -5.34
N ILE A 22 10.97 9.34 -4.06
CA ILE A 22 11.63 8.33 -3.24
C ILE A 22 11.08 6.99 -3.72
N MET A 23 11.67 6.46 -4.78
CA MET A 23 11.30 5.15 -5.30
C MET A 23 11.83 4.11 -4.34
N PRO A 24 10.97 3.25 -3.76
CA PRO A 24 11.48 2.15 -2.95
C PRO A 24 12.25 1.22 -3.87
N GLU A 25 13.57 1.14 -3.73
CA GLU A 25 14.43 0.29 -4.59
C GLU A 25 13.86 -1.13 -4.70
N ARG A 26 13.38 -1.67 -3.58
CA ARG A 26 12.80 -3.02 -3.49
C ARG A 26 11.49 -3.19 -4.25
N PHE A 27 10.71 -2.14 -4.43
CA PHE A 27 9.54 -2.20 -5.29
C PHE A 27 9.92 -2.29 -6.76
N LEU A 28 11.01 -1.64 -7.16
CA LEU A 28 11.52 -1.73 -8.53
C LEU A 28 12.24 -3.07 -8.78
N GLU A 29 12.87 -3.67 -7.76
CA GLU A 29 13.37 -5.05 -7.83
C GLU A 29 12.23 -6.04 -8.14
N ILE A 30 11.11 -5.93 -7.43
CA ILE A 30 9.96 -6.84 -7.58
C ILE A 30 9.12 -6.49 -8.82
N CYS A 31 9.04 -5.22 -9.18
CA CYS A 31 8.27 -4.71 -10.31
C CYS A 31 9.13 -3.77 -11.19
N PRO A 32 10.07 -4.31 -11.97
CA PRO A 32 10.97 -3.50 -12.81
C PRO A 32 10.22 -2.65 -13.84
N ALA A 33 9.06 -3.11 -14.30
CA ALA A 33 8.17 -2.36 -15.21
C ALA A 33 7.70 -1.01 -14.64
N ALA A 34 7.83 -0.78 -13.34
CA ALA A 34 7.54 0.51 -12.71
C ALA A 34 8.74 1.48 -12.77
N ALA A 35 9.94 1.08 -13.18
CA ALA A 35 11.16 1.92 -13.11
C ALA A 35 11.19 3.11 -14.10
N SER A 36 10.23 3.19 -15.03
CA SER A 36 10.17 4.29 -15.99
C SER A 36 9.98 5.65 -15.32
N GLN A 37 10.96 6.55 -15.41
CA GLN A 37 10.87 7.91 -14.88
C GLN A 37 9.61 8.65 -15.37
N ARG A 38 9.28 8.54 -16.66
CA ARG A 38 8.10 9.16 -17.27
C ARG A 38 6.79 8.70 -16.63
N ARG A 39 6.71 7.43 -16.20
CA ARG A 39 5.54 6.87 -15.53
C ARG A 39 5.33 7.55 -14.16
N TRP A 40 6.41 7.66 -13.39
CA TRP A 40 6.38 8.32 -12.09
C TRP A 40 6.06 9.81 -12.19
N GLU A 41 6.67 10.53 -13.12
CA GLU A 41 6.36 11.95 -13.36
C GLU A 41 4.88 12.18 -13.65
N LYS A 42 4.28 11.36 -14.54
CA LYS A 42 2.85 11.41 -14.84
C LYS A 42 2.00 11.13 -13.60
N PHE A 43 2.33 10.08 -12.85
CA PHE A 43 1.63 9.71 -11.63
C PHE A 43 1.66 10.84 -10.60
N TRP A 44 2.84 11.35 -10.23
CA TRP A 44 2.98 12.39 -9.22
C TRP A 44 2.30 13.69 -9.63
N LYS A 45 2.45 14.11 -10.88
CA LYS A 45 1.74 15.29 -11.41
C LYS A 45 0.23 15.16 -11.21
N ARG A 46 -0.32 13.97 -11.45
CA ARG A 46 -1.76 13.72 -11.31
C ARG A 46 -2.19 13.60 -9.84
N LEU A 47 -1.43 12.88 -9.02
CA LEU A 47 -1.70 12.73 -7.59
C LEU A 47 -1.70 14.11 -6.89
N HIS A 48 -0.64 14.90 -7.09
CA HIS A 48 -0.52 16.25 -6.53
C HIS A 48 -1.61 17.21 -7.03
N THR A 49 -2.07 17.04 -8.27
CA THR A 49 -3.22 17.82 -8.77
C THR A 49 -4.47 17.55 -7.92
N PHE A 50 -4.74 16.29 -7.55
CA PHE A 50 -5.86 15.97 -6.68
C PHE A 50 -5.62 16.41 -5.23
N GLU A 51 -4.43 16.13 -4.68
CA GLU A 51 -4.11 16.46 -3.28
C GLU A 51 -4.12 17.97 -3.03
N TRP A 52 -3.47 18.76 -3.88
CA TRP A 52 -3.25 20.18 -3.59
C TRP A 52 -4.28 21.10 -4.22
N LYS A 53 -4.76 20.80 -5.44
CA LYS A 53 -5.74 21.67 -6.11
C LYS A 53 -7.18 21.28 -5.80
N LYS A 54 -7.45 19.99 -5.56
CA LYS A 54 -8.79 19.48 -5.27
C LYS A 54 -8.99 19.07 -3.82
N HIS A 55 -7.99 19.32 -2.97
CA HIS A 55 -7.99 19.05 -1.54
C HIS A 55 -8.47 17.63 -1.19
N LYS A 56 -8.00 16.64 -1.95
CA LYS A 56 -8.33 15.22 -1.74
C LYS A 56 -7.23 14.54 -0.92
N ASP A 57 -7.62 13.74 0.06
CA ASP A 57 -6.65 12.99 0.87
C ASP A 57 -6.24 11.69 0.16
N PHE A 58 -5.03 11.69 -0.41
CA PHE A 58 -4.37 10.50 -0.96
C PHE A 58 -3.10 10.10 -0.21
N LYS A 59 -2.99 10.48 1.06
CA LYS A 59 -1.81 10.26 1.89
C LYS A 59 -1.36 8.81 1.94
N ALA A 60 -2.29 7.85 2.00
CA ALA A 60 -1.94 6.43 2.07
C ALA A 60 -1.34 5.93 0.74
N LEU A 61 -1.93 6.31 -0.39
CA LEU A 61 -1.39 6.00 -1.72
C LEU A 61 -0.05 6.69 -1.97
N HIS A 62 0.07 7.94 -1.54
CA HIS A 62 1.31 8.71 -1.59
C HIS A 62 2.44 8.00 -0.83
N HIS A 63 2.22 7.66 0.44
CA HIS A 63 3.21 6.96 1.26
C HIS A 63 3.45 5.52 0.79
N PHE A 64 2.44 4.85 0.21
CA PHE A 64 2.63 3.53 -0.39
C PHE A 64 3.63 3.60 -1.54
N ASN A 65 3.48 4.60 -2.41
CA ASN A 65 4.39 4.83 -3.53
C ASN A 65 5.79 5.28 -3.11
N PHE A 66 5.96 5.77 -1.87
CA PHE A 66 7.26 5.97 -1.21
C PHE A 66 7.72 4.78 -0.37
N GLY A 67 6.96 3.67 -0.33
CA GLY A 67 7.30 2.46 0.41
C GLY A 67 7.05 2.55 1.92
N SER A 68 6.82 3.74 2.49
CA SER A 68 6.63 3.91 3.92
C SER A 68 5.27 3.43 4.44
N HIS A 69 4.29 3.22 3.55
CA HIS A 69 2.96 2.68 3.90
C HIS A 69 2.84 1.16 3.71
N VAL A 70 3.95 0.49 3.39
CA VAL A 70 3.97 -0.95 3.17
C VAL A 70 3.95 -1.67 4.51
N PRO A 71 3.10 -2.70 4.72
CA PRO A 71 2.97 -3.33 6.02
C PRO A 71 4.27 -3.96 6.55
N MET A 72 5.01 -4.60 5.65
CA MET A 72 6.34 -5.18 5.87
C MET A 72 7.09 -5.18 4.54
N HIS A 73 8.37 -4.90 4.57
CA HIS A 73 9.25 -5.14 3.42
C HIS A 73 9.70 -6.60 3.45
N ASP A 74 9.95 -7.20 2.28
CA ASP A 74 10.51 -8.55 2.18
C ASP A 74 11.80 -8.64 3.01
N THR A 75 12.11 -9.78 3.62
CA THR A 75 13.40 -9.90 4.32
C THR A 75 14.50 -10.31 3.34
N LYS A 76 15.76 -9.95 3.59
CA LYS A 76 16.89 -10.52 2.81
C LYS A 76 17.08 -12.01 3.12
N THR A 77 16.77 -12.41 4.36
CA THR A 77 16.88 -13.79 4.84
C THR A 77 15.49 -14.38 5.00
N SER A 78 15.23 -15.55 4.42
CA SER A 78 13.94 -16.23 4.59
C SER A 78 13.71 -16.57 6.07
N LEU A 79 12.55 -16.19 6.60
CA LEU A 79 12.13 -16.51 7.96
C LEU A 79 11.37 -17.83 7.95
N ARG A 80 11.94 -18.87 8.57
CA ARG A 80 11.30 -20.19 8.65
C ARG A 80 9.96 -20.08 9.37
N GLY A 81 8.92 -20.69 8.79
CA GLY A 81 7.57 -20.68 9.36
C GLY A 81 6.85 -19.34 9.30
N PHE A 82 7.34 -18.38 8.50
CA PHE A 82 6.65 -17.11 8.30
C PHE A 82 5.28 -17.32 7.63
N ARG A 83 4.26 -16.61 8.13
CA ARG A 83 2.88 -16.68 7.65
C ARG A 83 2.37 -15.27 7.41
N CYS A 84 1.60 -15.07 6.35
CA CYS A 84 0.95 -13.81 6.09
C CYS A 84 -0.07 -13.51 7.21
N HIS A 85 0.04 -12.37 7.88
CA HIS A 85 -0.84 -12.04 9.01
C HIS A 85 -2.29 -11.73 8.60
N LEU A 86 -2.62 -11.65 7.30
CA LEU A 86 -4.01 -11.51 6.85
C LEU A 86 -4.67 -12.87 6.64
N CYS A 87 -4.09 -13.71 5.77
CA CYS A 87 -4.69 -14.98 5.36
C CYS A 87 -4.14 -16.21 6.10
N LEU A 88 -3.12 -16.03 6.95
CA LEU A 88 -2.43 -17.08 7.72
C LEU A 88 -1.81 -18.19 6.86
N SER A 89 -1.68 -17.97 5.55
CA SER A 89 -0.99 -18.91 4.66
C SER A 89 0.52 -18.83 4.89
N PRO A 90 1.24 -19.97 4.88
CA PRO A 90 2.70 -19.98 4.83
C PRO A 90 3.17 -19.22 3.60
N VAL A 91 4.21 -18.40 3.76
CA VAL A 91 4.77 -17.61 2.65
C VAL A 91 6.27 -17.45 2.88
N ASP A 92 7.08 -17.55 1.82
CA ASP A 92 8.48 -17.14 1.91
C ASP A 92 8.49 -15.64 2.20
N SER A 93 9.14 -15.21 3.28
CA SER A 93 9.24 -13.80 3.64
C SER A 93 9.97 -12.95 2.58
N ARG A 94 10.65 -13.57 1.61
CA ARG A 94 11.19 -12.91 0.39
C ARG A 94 10.15 -12.65 -0.69
N GLN A 95 9.02 -13.37 -0.66
CA GLN A 95 7.91 -13.26 -1.59
C GLN A 95 6.67 -12.63 -0.92
N PHE A 96 6.85 -12.03 0.27
CA PHE A 96 5.74 -11.53 1.05
C PHE A 96 4.96 -10.45 0.31
N LEU A 97 5.66 -9.51 -0.33
CA LEU A 97 5.00 -8.44 -1.08
C LEU A 97 4.24 -8.96 -2.30
N TYR A 98 4.84 -9.91 -3.03
CA TYR A 98 4.17 -10.58 -4.15
C TYR A 98 2.90 -11.27 -3.68
N HIS A 99 3.00 -12.08 -2.62
CA HIS A 99 1.85 -12.75 -2.02
C HIS A 99 0.78 -11.77 -1.57
N LEU A 100 1.14 -10.74 -0.80
CA LEU A 100 0.20 -9.77 -0.24
C LEU A 100 -0.59 -9.03 -1.33
N TYR A 101 0.03 -8.72 -2.47
CA TYR A 101 -0.58 -7.91 -3.51
C TYR A 101 -1.01 -8.70 -4.74
N THR A 102 -0.95 -10.04 -4.72
CA THR A 102 -1.33 -10.90 -5.85
C THR A 102 -2.14 -12.13 -5.43
N GLU A 103 -1.73 -12.81 -4.35
CA GLU A 103 -2.27 -14.13 -3.98
C GLU A 103 -3.13 -14.11 -2.71
N CYS A 104 -2.89 -13.16 -1.82
CA CYS A 104 -3.50 -13.14 -0.49
C CYS A 104 -5.02 -13.01 -0.59
N ARG A 105 -5.75 -14.07 -0.24
CA ARG A 105 -7.22 -14.14 -0.34
C ARG A 105 -7.92 -12.97 0.35
N CYS A 106 -7.48 -12.60 1.55
CA CYS A 106 -8.05 -11.48 2.30
C CYS A 106 -7.88 -10.13 1.60
N SER A 107 -6.72 -9.93 0.97
CA SER A 107 -6.43 -8.71 0.22
C SER A 107 -7.24 -8.68 -1.09
N LYS A 108 -7.40 -9.82 -1.76
CA LYS A 108 -8.24 -9.96 -2.95
C LYS A 108 -9.71 -9.63 -2.68
N VAL A 109 -10.25 -10.05 -1.54
CA VAL A 109 -11.60 -9.65 -1.11
C VAL A 109 -11.75 -8.13 -1.01
N LEU A 110 -10.72 -7.40 -0.55
CA LEU A 110 -10.75 -5.93 -0.53
C LEU A 110 -10.68 -5.34 -1.93
N TRP A 111 -9.83 -5.90 -2.80
CA TRP A 111 -9.68 -5.48 -4.18
C TRP A 111 -11.00 -5.58 -4.95
N ASP A 112 -11.65 -6.74 -4.86
CA ASP A 112 -12.92 -7.04 -5.51
C ASP A 112 -14.02 -6.11 -4.98
N LYS A 113 -14.07 -5.86 -3.66
CA LYS A 113 -15.04 -4.94 -3.04
C LYS A 113 -14.90 -3.49 -3.49
N LEU A 114 -13.71 -3.08 -3.92
CA LEU A 114 -13.43 -1.73 -4.39
C LEU A 114 -13.65 -1.59 -5.90
N ASN A 115 -14.11 -2.65 -6.59
CA ASN A 115 -14.36 -2.67 -8.03
C ASN A 115 -13.17 -2.14 -8.84
N ILE A 116 -11.94 -2.44 -8.39
CA ILE A 116 -10.73 -2.03 -9.12
C ILE A 116 -10.61 -2.91 -10.36
N GLN A 117 -10.78 -2.30 -11.54
CA GLN A 117 -10.82 -3.02 -12.81
C GLN A 117 -9.48 -3.63 -13.23
N ALA A 118 -8.37 -3.09 -12.73
CA ALA A 118 -7.04 -3.59 -13.06
C ALA A 118 -6.77 -4.94 -12.38
N PRO A 119 -5.92 -5.81 -12.96
CA PRO A 119 -5.44 -7.01 -12.28
C PRO A 119 -4.73 -6.65 -10.97
N MET A 120 -4.99 -7.43 -9.91
CA MET A 120 -4.39 -7.21 -8.60
C MET A 120 -2.92 -7.62 -8.58
N ASN A 121 -2.02 -6.64 -8.67
CA ASN A 121 -0.57 -6.80 -8.56
C ASN A 121 0.10 -5.44 -8.27
N LEU A 122 1.38 -5.47 -7.91
CA LEU A 122 2.18 -4.25 -7.68
C LEU A 122 2.23 -3.33 -8.90
N ASN A 123 2.26 -3.86 -10.12
CA ASN A 123 2.28 -3.04 -11.34
C ASN A 123 0.99 -2.20 -11.51
N SER A 124 -0.15 -2.69 -11.04
CA SER A 124 -1.42 -1.95 -11.06
C SER A 124 -1.54 -0.93 -9.92
N MET A 125 -0.71 -1.03 -8.88
CA MET A 125 -0.78 -0.21 -7.67
C MET A 125 0.34 0.83 -7.56
N LEU A 126 1.53 0.51 -8.06
CA LEU A 126 2.72 1.37 -8.06
C LEU A 126 2.70 2.26 -9.28
N ALA A 127 2.79 3.58 -9.05
CA ALA A 127 2.67 4.61 -10.07
C ALA A 127 1.62 4.23 -11.14
N PRO A 128 0.36 3.99 -10.74
CA PRO A 128 -0.65 3.35 -11.58
C PRO A 128 -0.86 4.14 -12.88
N LEU A 129 -1.00 3.43 -14.00
CA LEU A 129 -1.27 4.07 -15.30
C LEU A 129 -2.66 4.70 -15.34
N ASN A 130 -3.66 4.03 -14.77
CA ASN A 130 -4.99 4.60 -14.58
C ASN A 130 -4.96 5.59 -13.40
N THR A 131 -4.98 6.88 -13.70
CA THR A 131 -4.92 7.96 -12.72
C THR A 131 -6.22 8.77 -12.65
N THR A 132 -7.33 8.11 -12.96
CA THR A 132 -8.67 8.65 -12.68
C THR A 132 -8.84 8.86 -11.17
N TYR A 133 -9.70 9.82 -10.79
CA TYR A 133 -9.96 10.10 -9.38
C TYR A 133 -10.44 8.85 -8.64
N GLU A 134 -11.38 8.12 -9.23
CA GLU A 134 -11.97 6.92 -8.64
C GLU A 134 -10.92 5.82 -8.44
N ASN A 135 -10.08 5.55 -9.43
CA ASN A 135 -9.03 4.54 -9.28
C ASN A 135 -8.02 4.91 -8.18
N LEU A 136 -7.57 6.17 -8.15
CA LEU A 136 -6.63 6.63 -7.12
C LEU A 136 -7.26 6.60 -5.72
N ARG A 137 -8.54 6.95 -5.59
CA ARG A 137 -9.31 6.87 -4.33
C ARG A 137 -9.46 5.44 -3.86
N ASN A 138 -9.84 4.52 -4.76
CA ASN A 138 -10.00 3.12 -4.41
C ASN A 138 -8.66 2.50 -4.02
N LEU A 139 -7.58 2.79 -4.76
CA LEU A 139 -6.23 2.36 -4.40
C LEU A 139 -5.78 2.94 -3.04
N ASN A 140 -6.06 4.21 -2.76
CA ASN A 140 -5.76 4.83 -1.48
C ASN A 140 -6.46 4.11 -0.31
N TRP A 141 -7.76 3.83 -0.44
CA TRP A 141 -8.50 3.06 0.55
C TRP A 141 -7.98 1.64 0.71
N TYR A 142 -7.63 1.00 -0.41
CA TYR A 142 -7.08 -0.35 -0.43
C TYR A 142 -5.77 -0.43 0.37
N VAL A 143 -4.77 0.41 0.02
CA VAL A 143 -3.46 0.37 0.68
C VAL A 143 -3.56 0.76 2.15
N ASP A 144 -4.45 1.70 2.48
CA ASP A 144 -4.70 2.10 3.86
C ASP A 144 -5.31 0.98 4.70
N THR A 145 -6.33 0.32 4.17
CA THR A 145 -7.01 -0.79 4.85
C THR A 145 -6.04 -1.95 5.07
N VAL A 146 -5.31 -2.36 4.03
CA VAL A 146 -4.30 -3.43 4.11
C VAL A 146 -3.25 -3.09 5.17
N ARG A 147 -2.69 -1.87 5.13
CA ARG A 147 -1.70 -1.42 6.12
C ARG A 147 -2.22 -1.52 7.54
N GLN A 148 -3.41 -1.04 7.81
CA GLN A 148 -3.95 -0.99 9.17
C GLN A 148 -4.28 -2.36 9.73
N VAL A 149 -4.98 -3.18 8.96
CA VAL A 149 -5.37 -4.52 9.39
C VAL A 149 -4.12 -5.36 9.63
N TYR A 150 -3.16 -5.30 8.70
CA TYR A 150 -1.90 -6.03 8.85
C TYR A 150 -1.12 -5.57 10.08
N SER A 151 -1.03 -4.27 10.32
CA SER A 151 -0.34 -3.71 11.49
C SER A 151 -0.99 -4.13 12.80
N SER A 152 -2.32 -4.13 12.86
CA SER A 152 -3.07 -4.61 14.03
C SER A 152 -2.77 -6.08 14.30
N ARG A 153 -2.91 -6.93 13.26
CA ARG A 153 -2.67 -8.37 13.35
C ARG A 153 -1.23 -8.69 13.73
N ARG A 154 -0.26 -7.92 13.22
CA ARG A 154 1.15 -8.03 13.61
C ARG A 154 1.36 -7.73 15.09
N ARG A 155 0.76 -6.65 15.62
CA ARG A 155 0.85 -6.34 17.06
C ARG A 155 0.26 -7.44 17.92
N GLU A 156 -0.88 -8.00 17.54
CA GLU A 156 -1.48 -9.15 18.23
C GLU A 156 -0.53 -10.36 18.26
N ALA A 157 0.07 -10.70 17.12
CA ALA A 157 1.02 -11.81 17.03
C ALA A 157 2.25 -11.60 17.91
N THR A 158 2.83 -10.39 17.86
CA THR A 158 3.99 -10.02 18.68
C THR A 158 3.65 -9.98 20.17
N GLY A 159 2.41 -9.70 20.54
CA GLY A 159 1.90 -9.81 21.91
C GLY A 159 1.61 -11.24 22.38
N GLY A 160 2.02 -12.27 21.62
CA GLY A 160 1.82 -13.68 21.98
C GLY A 160 0.43 -14.23 21.67
N THR A 161 -0.45 -13.44 21.03
CA THR A 161 -1.79 -13.91 20.66
C THR A 161 -1.73 -14.76 19.39
N VAL A 162 -2.27 -15.97 19.45
CA VAL A 162 -2.44 -16.81 18.25
C VAL A 162 -3.48 -16.19 17.33
N LEU A 163 -3.08 -15.85 16.11
CA LEU A 163 -3.98 -15.19 15.17
C LEU A 163 -5.06 -16.16 14.68
N GLN A 164 -6.32 -15.75 14.80
CA GLN A 164 -7.46 -16.44 14.19
C GLN A 164 -7.66 -15.99 12.72
N PRO A 165 -8.27 -16.83 11.87
CA PRO A 165 -8.58 -16.46 10.49
C PRO A 165 -9.39 -15.15 10.41
N LEU A 166 -8.99 -14.28 9.48
CA LEU A 166 -9.60 -12.97 9.36
C LEU A 166 -10.98 -13.05 8.67
N LEU A 167 -12.03 -12.68 9.40
CA LEU A 167 -13.38 -12.65 8.87
C LEU A 167 -13.62 -11.47 7.93
N ASN A 168 -14.37 -11.71 6.84
CA ASN A 168 -14.75 -10.68 5.85
C ASN A 168 -15.44 -9.46 6.47
N ARG A 169 -16.20 -9.64 7.55
CA ARG A 169 -16.85 -8.54 8.28
C ARG A 169 -15.84 -7.57 8.90
N HIS A 170 -14.69 -8.07 9.38
CA HIS A 170 -13.64 -7.24 9.96
C HIS A 170 -12.91 -6.44 8.87
N LEU A 171 -12.66 -7.05 7.71
CA LEU A 171 -12.14 -6.38 6.52
C LEU A 171 -13.07 -5.27 6.04
N LYS A 172 -14.38 -5.54 5.94
CA LYS A 172 -15.38 -4.54 5.57
C LYS A 172 -15.39 -3.37 6.56
N LYS A 173 -15.39 -3.64 7.86
CA LYS A 173 -15.36 -2.59 8.90
C LYS A 173 -14.11 -1.73 8.81
N ALA A 174 -12.95 -2.33 8.54
CA ALA A 174 -11.71 -1.59 8.35
C ALA A 174 -11.76 -0.71 7.09
N LEU A 175 -12.30 -1.24 5.99
CA LEU A 175 -12.47 -0.47 4.75
C LEU A 175 -13.38 0.75 4.94
N GLU A 176 -14.52 0.60 5.60
CA GLU A 176 -15.42 1.72 5.88
C GLU A 176 -14.75 2.80 6.75
N ARG A 177 -13.91 2.41 7.71
CA ARG A 177 -13.11 3.37 8.50
C ARG A 177 -12.07 4.12 7.65
N SER A 178 -11.48 3.48 6.64
CA SER A 178 -10.56 4.14 5.71
C SER A 178 -11.30 5.11 4.78
N LYS A 179 -12.50 4.75 4.32
CA LYS A 179 -13.37 5.67 3.56
C LYS A 179 -13.71 6.92 4.38
N MET A 180 -14.22 6.74 5.60
CA MET A 180 -14.63 7.86 6.48
C MET A 180 -13.50 8.86 6.80
N ARG A 181 -12.24 8.44 6.80
CA ARG A 181 -11.10 9.34 7.09
C ARG A 181 -10.69 10.23 5.93
N THR A 182 -11.11 9.88 4.72
CA THR A 182 -10.66 10.52 3.47
C THR A 182 -11.82 11.07 2.64
N SER A 183 -13.06 10.85 3.11
CA SER A 183 -14.28 11.56 2.68
C SER A 183 -14.25 13.00 3.14
#